data_AF-A0A1B9C0B7-F1
#
_entry.id   AF-A0A1B9C0B7-F1
#
_cell.length_a   1.000
_cell.length_b   1.000
_cell.length_c   1.000
_cell.angle_alpha   90.00
_cell.angle_beta   90.00
_cell.angle_gamma   90.00
#
_symmetry.space_group_name_H-M   'P 1'
#
loop_
_entity.id
_entity.type
_entity.pdbx_description
1 polymer ?
#
loop_
_entity_poly.entity_id
_entity_poly.type
_entity_poly.pdbx_seq_one_letter_code
_entity_poly.pdbx_strand_id
1 'polypeptide(L)'
;MIHHQIPPGIQCAIKALRPDVAGIEYAETGYRRWIATDTHTLRVYHWKSEKAAWAGITALIKAGHTLAIGIAQIKDTQFQRYHVTLSHALSPCGAAHALSDALQKNLAWAQGAGFGPGRAFAAAASGYTSGQLIPKNLQTAAYVQTALAGRARYEQRRL
;
A
#
# COMPACT_ATOMS: atom_id res chain seq x y z
N MET A 1 21.12 -3.45 -2.93
CA MET A 1 19.66 -3.40 -2.65
C MET A 1 18.94 -3.98 -3.84
N ILE A 2 18.03 -4.94 -3.63
CA ILE A 2 17.26 -5.55 -4.74
C ILE A 2 16.03 -4.66 -4.97
N HIS A 3 16.00 -3.94 -6.09
CA HIS A 3 14.79 -3.31 -6.58
C HIS A 3 13.97 -4.39 -7.29
N HIS A 4 12.91 -4.86 -6.64
CA HIS A 4 11.97 -5.75 -7.29
C HIS A 4 11.33 -5.01 -8.46
N GLN A 5 11.22 -5.68 -9.61
CA GLN A 5 10.61 -5.09 -10.80
C GLN A 5 9.09 -5.27 -10.82
N ILE A 6 8.59 -6.24 -10.06
CA ILE A 6 7.19 -6.58 -9.85
C ILE A 6 7.00 -6.74 -8.34
N PRO A 7 5.86 -6.30 -7.79
CA PRO A 7 5.60 -6.44 -6.37
C PRO A 7 5.62 -7.92 -5.93
N PRO A 8 6.39 -8.26 -4.90
CA PRO A 8 6.32 -9.60 -4.32
C PRO A 8 4.90 -9.84 -3.80
N GLY A 9 4.33 -11.01 -4.10
CA GLY A 9 2.96 -11.34 -3.66
C GLY A 9 1.84 -10.86 -4.59
N ILE A 10 2.14 -10.18 -5.70
CA ILE A 10 1.11 -9.68 -6.64
C ILE A 10 0.18 -10.77 -7.20
N GLN A 11 0.63 -12.03 -7.23
CA GLN A 11 -0.21 -13.16 -7.61
C GLN A 11 -1.39 -13.42 -6.65
N CYS A 12 -1.24 -13.02 -5.39
CA CYS A 12 -2.25 -13.15 -4.34
C CYS A 12 -3.29 -12.02 -4.37
N ALA A 13 -2.98 -10.89 -5.01
CA ALA A 13 -3.98 -9.86 -5.25
C ALA A 13 -5.13 -10.37 -6.15
N ILE A 14 -6.33 -9.82 -5.93
CA ILE A 14 -7.49 -10.05 -6.81
C ILE A 14 -7.06 -9.75 -8.25
N LYS A 15 -7.24 -10.71 -9.16
CA LYS A 15 -6.64 -10.68 -10.51
C LYS A 15 -6.92 -9.38 -11.27
N ALA A 16 -8.14 -8.85 -11.17
CA ALA A 16 -8.55 -7.60 -11.81
C ALA A 16 -7.88 -6.36 -11.21
N LEU A 17 -7.45 -6.42 -9.94
CA LEU A 17 -6.87 -5.30 -9.18
C LEU A 17 -5.34 -5.34 -9.14
N ARG A 18 -4.69 -6.33 -9.76
CA ARG A 18 -3.22 -6.44 -9.76
C ARG A 18 -2.49 -5.17 -10.23
N PRO A 19 -2.92 -4.47 -11.31
CA PRO A 19 -2.30 -3.21 -11.68
C PRO A 19 -2.40 -2.15 -10.59
N ASP A 20 -3.55 -2.08 -9.92
CA ASP A 20 -3.84 -1.08 -8.91
C ASP A 20 -3.05 -1.36 -7.62
N VAL A 21 -2.99 -2.62 -7.19
CA VAL A 21 -2.16 -3.08 -6.07
C VAL A 21 -0.69 -2.78 -6.34
N ALA A 22 -0.20 -3.07 -7.56
CA ALA A 22 1.17 -2.77 -7.91
C ALA A 22 1.47 -1.27 -7.89
N GLY A 23 0.53 -0.43 -8.34
CA GLY A 23 0.65 1.01 -8.24
C GLY A 23 0.82 1.50 -6.80
N ILE A 24 -0.04 1.05 -5.89
CA ILE A 24 0.04 1.45 -4.48
C ILE A 24 1.34 0.97 -3.83
N GLU A 25 1.69 -0.31 -3.95
CA GLU A 25 2.92 -0.85 -3.33
C GLU A 25 4.20 -0.17 -3.86
N TYR A 26 4.17 0.30 -5.11
CA TYR A 26 5.25 1.11 -5.67
C TYR A 26 5.31 2.49 -5.02
N ALA A 27 4.18 3.18 -4.89
CA ALA A 27 4.10 4.50 -4.27
C ALA A 27 4.47 4.49 -2.78
N GLU A 28 4.09 3.42 -2.07
CA GLU A 28 4.34 3.29 -0.64
C GLU A 28 5.81 3.01 -0.34
N THR A 29 6.43 2.07 -1.05
CA THR A 29 7.74 1.55 -0.63
C THR A 29 8.72 1.27 -1.75
N GLY A 30 8.31 1.44 -3.01
CA GLY A 30 9.06 0.93 -4.16
C GLY A 30 9.28 -0.58 -4.06
N TYR A 31 8.28 -1.31 -3.55
CA TYR A 31 8.27 -2.76 -3.33
C TYR A 31 9.19 -3.31 -2.24
N ARG A 32 9.52 -2.50 -1.22
CA ARG A 32 10.26 -2.96 -0.05
C ARG A 32 9.30 -3.60 0.96
N ARG A 33 9.61 -4.82 1.40
CA ARG A 33 8.70 -5.62 2.24
C ARG A 33 8.82 -5.36 3.74
N TRP A 34 10.04 -5.41 4.24
CA TRP A 34 10.33 -5.37 5.68
C TRP A 34 10.69 -3.95 6.10
N ILE A 35 9.67 -3.11 6.06
CA ILE A 35 9.73 -1.67 6.27
C ILE A 35 8.55 -1.22 7.12
N ALA A 36 8.75 -0.20 7.92
CA ALA A 36 7.66 0.51 8.59
C ALA A 36 7.99 2.00 8.65
N THR A 37 6.97 2.84 8.66
CA THR A 37 7.10 4.29 8.80
C THR A 37 6.32 4.72 10.02
N ASP A 38 6.95 5.45 10.93
CA ASP A 38 6.25 6.09 12.03
C ASP A 38 5.37 7.22 11.50
N THR A 39 4.08 7.18 11.83
CA THR A 39 3.08 8.06 11.21
C THR A 39 3.13 9.49 11.72
N HIS A 40 3.85 9.76 12.81
CA HIS A 40 3.98 11.09 13.41
C HIS A 40 5.29 11.75 13.02
N THR A 41 6.39 11.01 13.16
CA THR A 41 7.75 11.50 12.92
C THR A 41 8.22 11.31 11.48
N LEU A 42 7.48 10.50 10.70
CA LEU A 42 7.85 10.07 9.35
C LEU A 42 9.17 9.30 9.29
N ARG A 43 9.66 8.82 10.44
CA ARG A 43 10.87 8.01 10.50
C ARG A 43 10.62 6.65 9.86
N VAL A 44 11.47 6.31 8.90
CA VAL A 44 11.42 5.02 8.20
C VAL A 44 12.38 4.03 8.86
N TYR A 45 11.88 2.84 9.13
CA TYR A 45 12.62 1.72 9.68
C TYR A 45 12.71 0.60 8.64
N HIS A 46 13.89 0.01 8.51
CA HIS A 46 14.14 -1.09 7.58
C HIS A 46 14.77 -2.26 8.32
N TRP A 47 14.36 -3.47 7.95
CA TRP A 47 14.91 -4.70 8.49
C TRP A 47 15.39 -5.64 7.39
N LYS A 48 16.35 -6.51 7.76
CA LYS A 48 16.96 -7.48 6.85
C LYS A 48 16.13 -8.75 6.67
N SER A 49 15.14 -9.00 7.53
CA SER A 49 14.30 -10.20 7.50
C SER A 49 12.92 -9.92 8.10
N GLU A 50 11.95 -10.77 7.76
CA GLU A 50 10.60 -10.72 8.31
C GLU A 50 10.61 -10.88 9.85
N LYS A 51 11.39 -11.83 10.36
CA LYS A 51 11.55 -12.06 11.80
C LYS A 51 12.10 -10.83 12.52
N ALA A 52 13.09 -10.16 11.94
CA ALA A 52 13.64 -8.93 12.50
C ALA A 52 12.64 -7.77 12.44
N ALA A 53 11.90 -7.66 11.34
CA ALA A 53 10.83 -6.67 11.20
C ALA A 53 9.73 -6.87 12.24
N TRP A 54 9.27 -8.10 12.43
CA TRP A 54 8.26 -8.45 13.43
C TRP A 54 8.68 -7.99 14.83
N ALA A 55 9.88 -8.39 15.25
CA ALA A 55 10.40 -8.05 16.57
C ALA A 55 10.55 -6.52 16.74
N GLY A 56 11.11 -5.84 15.73
CA GLY A 56 11.29 -4.39 15.76
C GLY A 56 9.98 -3.62 15.81
N ILE A 57 9.02 -3.99 14.96
CA ILE A 57 7.67 -3.37 14.92
C ILE A 57 6.93 -3.60 16.23
N THR A 58 6.96 -4.83 16.76
CA THR A 58 6.32 -5.15 18.05
C THR A 58 6.90 -4.31 19.18
N ALA A 59 8.22 -4.12 19.21
CA ALA A 59 8.89 -3.30 20.22
C ALA A 59 8.51 -1.81 20.10
N LEU A 60 8.44 -1.29 18.88
CA LEU A 60 8.04 0.10 18.61
C LEU A 60 6.57 0.35 19.01
N ILE A 61 5.65 -0.53 18.63
CA ILE A 61 4.24 -0.43 19.02
C ILE A 61 4.11 -0.49 20.55
N LYS A 62 4.83 -1.40 21.21
CA LYS A 62 4.85 -1.48 22.69
C LYS A 62 5.38 -0.20 23.34
N ALA A 63 6.28 0.52 22.66
CA ALA A 63 6.80 1.80 23.10
C ALA A 63 5.88 3.00 22.74
N GLY A 64 4.67 2.74 22.20
CA GLY A 64 3.67 3.77 21.92
C GLY A 64 3.76 4.41 20.53
N HIS A 65 4.60 3.89 19.64
CA HIS A 65 4.65 4.36 18.25
C HIS A 65 3.43 3.88 17.46
N THR A 66 2.93 4.75 16.57
CA THR A 66 1.93 4.40 15.54
C THR A 66 2.66 4.23 14.21
N LEU A 67 2.46 3.10 13.53
CA LEU A 67 3.28 2.70 12.39
C LEU A 67 2.44 2.31 11.17
N ALA A 68 2.86 2.78 10.00
CA ALA A 68 2.47 2.23 8.70
C ALA A 68 3.43 1.08 8.34
N ILE A 69 2.90 -0.14 8.14
CA ILE A 69 3.70 -1.36 8.16
C ILE A 69 3.66 -2.09 6.81
N GLY A 70 4.83 -2.59 6.39
CA GLY A 70 4.96 -3.53 5.28
C GLY A 70 4.97 -2.86 3.91
N ILE A 71 4.92 -3.68 2.85
CA ILE A 71 4.99 -3.22 1.46
C ILE A 71 3.85 -2.28 1.06
N ALA A 72 2.69 -2.47 1.69
CA ALA A 72 1.50 -1.65 1.50
C ALA A 72 1.34 -0.55 2.55
N GLN A 73 2.26 -0.44 3.54
CA GLN A 73 2.21 0.61 4.58
C GLN A 73 0.85 0.70 5.30
N ILE A 74 0.26 -0.45 5.64
CA ILE A 74 -1.00 -0.52 6.38
C ILE A 74 -0.77 -0.05 7.81
N LYS A 75 -1.52 0.95 8.27
CA LYS A 75 -1.38 1.49 9.63
C LYS A 75 -1.82 0.47 10.66
N ASP A 76 -1.05 0.30 11.72
CA ASP A 76 -1.37 -0.57 12.87
C ASP A 76 -2.73 -0.19 13.49
N THR A 77 -3.03 1.09 13.57
CA THR A 77 -4.34 1.62 14.01
C THR A 77 -5.52 1.23 13.11
N GLN A 78 -5.26 0.74 11.89
CA GLN A 78 -6.28 0.28 10.93
C GLN A 78 -6.40 -1.24 10.85
N PHE A 79 -5.57 -1.99 11.59
CA PHE A 79 -5.54 -3.46 11.54
C PHE A 79 -6.91 -4.08 11.82
N GLN A 80 -7.60 -3.63 12.87
CA GLN A 80 -8.94 -4.12 13.19
C GLN A 80 -9.94 -3.83 12.07
N ARG A 81 -9.92 -2.61 11.51
CA ARG A 81 -10.84 -2.19 10.45
C ARG A 81 -10.66 -3.00 9.16
N TYR A 82 -9.42 -3.39 8.86
CA TYR A 82 -9.09 -4.15 7.66
C TYR A 82 -8.96 -5.66 7.91
N HIS A 83 -9.23 -6.14 9.13
CA HIS A 83 -9.02 -7.53 9.53
C HIS A 83 -7.59 -8.04 9.22
N VAL A 84 -6.60 -7.15 9.39
CA VAL A 84 -5.18 -7.39 9.11
C VAL A 84 -4.47 -7.65 10.43
N THR A 85 -3.56 -8.62 10.44
CA THR A 85 -2.61 -8.85 11.52
C THR A 85 -1.24 -8.30 11.12
N LEU A 86 -0.31 -8.21 12.08
CA LEU A 86 1.08 -7.89 11.75
C LEU A 86 1.70 -8.88 10.75
N SER A 87 1.32 -10.16 10.80
CA SER A 87 1.78 -11.17 9.82
C SER A 87 1.25 -10.92 8.44
N HIS A 88 -0.03 -10.54 8.32
CA HIS A 88 -0.59 -10.17 7.04
C HIS A 88 0.11 -8.93 6.47
N ALA A 89 0.34 -7.89 7.27
CA ALA A 89 1.00 -6.66 6.81
C ALA A 89 2.46 -6.89 6.37
N LEU A 90 3.22 -7.77 7.05
CA LEU A 90 4.61 -8.10 6.69
C LEU A 90 4.74 -9.14 5.57
N SER A 91 3.71 -9.98 5.38
CA SER A 91 3.66 -10.97 4.30
C SER A 91 3.29 -10.31 2.97
N PRO A 92 4.03 -10.54 1.88
CA PRO A 92 3.70 -9.94 0.59
C PRO A 92 2.31 -10.33 0.08
N CYS A 93 1.88 -11.58 0.29
CA CYS A 93 0.54 -12.01 -0.10
C CYS A 93 -0.54 -11.47 0.84
N GLY A 94 -0.27 -11.40 2.14
CA GLY A 94 -1.21 -10.83 3.10
C GLY A 94 -1.47 -9.35 2.82
N ALA A 95 -0.41 -8.58 2.54
CA ALA A 95 -0.50 -7.19 2.16
C ALA A 95 -1.26 -7.00 0.84
N ALA A 96 -0.96 -7.79 -0.18
CA ALA A 96 -1.63 -7.72 -1.48
C ALA A 96 -3.15 -8.03 -1.40
N HIS A 97 -3.55 -8.99 -0.55
CA HIS A 97 -4.96 -9.28 -0.28
C HIS A 97 -5.65 -8.11 0.44
N ALA A 98 -5.09 -7.65 1.55
CA ALA A 98 -5.64 -6.55 2.33
C ALA A 98 -5.78 -5.26 1.50
N LEU A 99 -4.78 -4.99 0.65
CA LEU A 99 -4.79 -3.84 -0.23
C LEU A 99 -5.85 -3.98 -1.35
N SER A 100 -6.03 -5.18 -1.90
CA SER A 100 -7.12 -5.45 -2.86
C SER A 100 -8.48 -5.11 -2.27
N ASP A 101 -8.73 -5.56 -1.02
CA ASP A 101 -9.99 -5.32 -0.33
C ASP A 101 -10.20 -3.84 0.02
N ALA A 102 -9.13 -3.16 0.44
CA ALA A 102 -9.16 -1.73 0.75
C ALA A 102 -9.48 -0.87 -0.49
N LEU A 103 -8.92 -1.23 -1.66
CA LEU A 103 -9.13 -0.48 -2.90
C LEU A 103 -10.52 -0.69 -3.50
N GLN A 104 -11.10 -1.89 -3.33
CA GLN A 104 -12.35 -2.27 -3.99
C GLN A 104 -13.49 -1.27 -3.74
N LYS A 105 -13.66 -0.80 -2.49
CA LYS A 105 -14.70 0.17 -2.13
C LYS A 105 -14.50 1.53 -2.81
N ASN A 106 -13.26 2.02 -2.84
CA ASN A 106 -12.98 3.32 -3.45
C ASN A 106 -13.09 3.27 -4.98
N LEU A 107 -12.65 2.16 -5.58
CA LEU A 107 -12.79 1.91 -7.02
C LEU A 107 -14.26 1.82 -7.42
N ALA A 108 -15.07 1.04 -6.70
CA ALA A 108 -16.50 0.91 -6.97
C ALA A 108 -17.22 2.27 -6.89
N TRP A 109 -16.90 3.09 -5.88
CA TRP A 109 -17.43 4.44 -5.78
C TRP A 109 -17.06 5.29 -7.00
N ALA A 110 -15.78 5.31 -7.38
CA ALA A 110 -15.31 6.17 -8.48
C ALA A 110 -15.87 5.73 -9.84
N GLN A 111 -16.00 4.42 -10.05
CA GLN A 111 -16.64 3.85 -11.23
C GLN A 111 -18.12 4.22 -11.28
N GLY A 112 -18.84 4.12 -10.15
CA GLY A 112 -20.23 4.57 -10.04
C GLY A 112 -20.41 6.07 -10.30
N ALA A 113 -19.40 6.88 -9.99
CA ALA A 113 -19.34 8.31 -10.33
C ALA A 113 -18.96 8.59 -11.80
N GLY A 114 -18.82 7.56 -12.65
CA GLY A 114 -18.51 7.70 -14.07
C GLY A 114 -17.05 7.93 -14.40
N PHE A 115 -16.12 7.68 -13.46
CA PHE A 115 -14.69 7.87 -13.73
C PHE A 115 -14.15 6.73 -14.59
N GLY A 116 -13.44 7.07 -15.68
CA GLY A 116 -12.69 6.08 -16.45
C GLY A 116 -11.56 5.42 -15.62
N PRO A 117 -10.99 4.28 -16.05
CA PRO A 117 -10.10 3.44 -15.24
C PRO A 117 -8.94 4.17 -14.55
N GLY A 118 -8.23 5.04 -15.27
CA GLY A 118 -7.12 5.82 -14.70
C GLY A 118 -7.56 6.81 -13.62
N ARG A 119 -8.69 7.50 -13.83
CA ARG A 119 -9.26 8.44 -12.85
C ARG A 119 -9.88 7.72 -11.66
N ALA A 120 -10.49 6.55 -11.89
CA ALA A 120 -11.00 5.71 -10.82
C ALA A 120 -9.88 5.22 -9.90
N PHE A 121 -8.77 4.73 -10.47
CA PHE A 121 -7.59 4.37 -9.69
C PHE A 121 -6.97 5.57 -8.96
N ALA A 122 -6.87 6.74 -9.61
CA ALA A 122 -6.37 7.95 -8.96
C ALA A 122 -7.20 8.34 -7.72
N ALA A 123 -8.53 8.25 -7.82
CA ALA A 123 -9.42 8.48 -6.69
C ALA A 123 -9.24 7.41 -5.59
N ALA A 124 -9.08 6.14 -5.97
CA ALA A 124 -8.84 5.06 -5.03
C ALA A 124 -7.51 5.19 -4.29
N ALA A 125 -6.44 5.57 -4.98
CA ALA A 125 -5.13 5.84 -4.41
C ALA A 125 -5.16 7.04 -3.45
N SER A 126 -5.86 8.12 -3.82
CA SER A 126 -6.10 9.25 -2.92
C SER A 126 -6.85 8.80 -1.65
N GLY A 127 -7.92 8.02 -1.83
CA GLY A 127 -8.71 7.47 -0.72
C GLY A 127 -7.88 6.59 0.21
N TYR A 128 -6.96 5.80 -0.34
CA TYR A 128 -6.08 4.94 0.44
C TYR A 128 -5.12 5.74 1.33
N THR A 129 -4.39 6.70 0.75
CA THR A 129 -3.35 7.44 1.48
C THR A 129 -3.92 8.47 2.46
N SER A 130 -4.99 9.18 2.08
CA SER A 130 -5.50 10.33 2.84
C SER A 130 -6.92 10.17 3.38
N GLY A 131 -7.59 9.05 3.08
CA GLY A 131 -9.01 8.87 3.42
C GLY A 131 -9.97 9.76 2.63
N GLN A 132 -9.49 10.43 1.58
CA GLN A 132 -10.28 11.35 0.75
C GLN A 132 -10.12 10.96 -0.72
N LEU A 133 -11.22 10.81 -1.44
CA LEU A 133 -11.22 10.32 -2.84
C LEU A 133 -10.72 11.36 -3.85
N ILE A 134 -10.47 12.59 -3.40
CA ILE A 134 -9.88 13.67 -4.18
C ILE A 134 -8.68 14.21 -3.39
N PRO A 135 -7.51 14.39 -4.02
CA PRO A 135 -6.35 14.97 -3.35
C PRO A 135 -6.67 16.37 -2.80
N LYS A 136 -6.43 16.57 -1.49
CA LYS A 136 -6.63 17.87 -0.84
C LYS A 136 -5.38 18.74 -0.82
N ASN A 137 -4.21 18.17 -1.09
CA ASN A 137 -2.93 18.85 -1.03
C ASN A 137 -1.94 18.25 -2.04
N LEU A 138 -0.81 18.94 -2.23
CA LEU A 138 0.24 18.54 -3.17
C LEU A 138 0.90 17.21 -2.80
N GLN A 139 0.97 16.85 -1.52
CA GLN A 139 1.56 15.59 -1.07
C GLN A 139 0.71 14.40 -1.53
N THR A 140 -0.61 14.45 -1.32
CA THR A 140 -1.54 13.43 -1.81
C THR A 140 -1.54 13.38 -3.34
N ALA A 141 -1.47 14.53 -4.01
CA ALA A 141 -1.37 14.55 -5.47
C ALA A 141 -0.08 13.87 -5.98
N ALA A 142 1.07 14.14 -5.36
CA ALA A 142 2.35 13.52 -5.70
C ALA A 142 2.36 12.01 -5.43
N TYR A 143 1.74 11.57 -4.34
CA TYR A 143 1.52 10.15 -4.06
C TYR A 143 0.71 9.49 -5.17
N VAL A 144 -0.43 10.08 -5.56
CA VAL A 144 -1.29 9.57 -6.63
C VAL A 144 -0.54 9.47 -7.96
N GLN A 145 0.30 10.45 -8.31
CA GLN A 145 1.13 10.39 -9.51
C GLN A 145 2.15 9.23 -9.45
N THR A 146 2.79 9.03 -8.30
CA THR A 146 3.69 7.88 -8.11
C THR A 146 2.94 6.55 -8.25
N ALA A 147 1.73 6.46 -7.71
CA ALA A 147 0.91 5.26 -7.81
C ALA A 147 0.51 4.97 -9.26
N LEU A 148 0.11 5.99 -10.02
CA LEU A 148 -0.19 5.88 -11.45
C LEU A 148 1.03 5.39 -12.25
N ALA A 149 2.22 5.91 -11.95
CA ALA A 149 3.46 5.46 -12.58
C ALA A 149 3.78 3.99 -12.26
N GLY A 150 3.59 3.58 -11.00
CA GLY A 150 3.76 2.18 -10.58
C GLY A 150 2.81 1.23 -11.31
N ARG A 151 1.54 1.63 -11.43
CA ARG A 151 0.50 0.88 -12.17
C ARG A 151 0.86 0.73 -13.64
N ALA A 152 1.22 1.83 -14.31
CA ALA A 152 1.63 1.80 -15.71
C ALA A 152 2.87 0.92 -15.95
N ARG A 153 3.86 0.97 -15.04
CA ARG A 153 5.06 0.13 -15.09
C ARG A 153 4.73 -1.36 -14.97
N TYR A 154 3.76 -1.73 -14.14
CA TYR A 154 3.29 -3.11 -14.04
C TYR A 154 2.59 -3.55 -15.34
N GLU A 155 1.72 -2.72 -15.90
CA GLU A 155 0.99 -3.02 -17.14
C GLU A 155 1.95 -3.22 -18.33
N GLN A 156 2.98 -2.38 -18.49
CA GLN A 156 3.99 -2.49 -19.54
C GLN A 156 4.79 -3.80 -19.52
N ARG A 157 4.91 -4.44 -18.35
CA ARG A 157 5.70 -5.66 -18.16
C ARG A 157 4.87 -6.94 -18.25
N ARG A 158 3.55 -6.79 -18.37
CA ARG A 158 2.60 -7.89 -18.56
C ARG A 158 2.32 -8.16 -20.03
N LEU A 159 2.69 -7.21 -20.90
CA LEU A 159 2.82 -7.38 -22.35
C LEU A 159 4.18 -8.04 -22.66
#